data_AF-A0A120K1G9-F1
#
_entry.id   AF-A0A120K1G9-F1
#
_cell.length_a   1.000
_cell.length_b   1.000
_cell.length_c   1.000
_cell.angle_alpha   90.00
_cell.angle_beta   90.00
_cell.angle_gamma   90.00
#
_symmetry.space_group_name_H-M   'P 1'
#
loop_
_entity.id
_entity.type
_entity.pdbx_description
1 polymer ?
#
loop_
_entity_poly.entity_id
_entity_poly.type
_entity_poly.pdbx_seq_one_letter_code
_entity_poly.pdbx_strand_id
1 'polypeptide(L)'
;MMGVYCYILLLISLATEALANTESFNLYIPSDFPLRADNKGPGISHGFPSISLHKVNHRLETFNVPLDEMFYVQVDGLRHNENYHIRVCWTAADPLDIKNLGYLIVPHHSEFMGTEAEDARIFLHFLASPASEPPMKAAMIPVNVSVVNTKLGIPVDLYSLLVYIFVIMGGVMIAVRHFDPYRMLKEAC
;
A
#
# COMPACT_ATOMS: atom_id res chain seq x y z
N MET A 1 16.32 15.66 -33.62
CA MET A 1 16.55 15.34 -32.20
C MET A 1 15.58 16.00 -31.23
N MET A 2 14.80 17.03 -31.61
CA MET A 2 13.89 17.74 -30.68
C MET A 2 12.69 16.90 -30.20
N GLY A 3 12.25 15.89 -30.96
CA GLY A 3 11.09 15.07 -30.59
C GLY A 3 11.31 14.21 -29.35
N VAL A 4 12.44 13.50 -29.24
CA VAL A 4 12.70 12.54 -28.16
C VAL A 4 12.75 13.22 -26.79
N TYR A 5 13.38 14.40 -26.69
CA TYR A 5 13.43 15.15 -25.44
C TYR A 5 12.06 15.65 -24.98
N CYS A 6 11.20 16.11 -25.91
CA CYS A 6 9.83 16.50 -25.57
C CYS A 6 9.01 15.32 -25.05
N TYR A 7 9.16 14.12 -25.64
CA TYR A 7 8.49 12.91 -25.13
C TYR A 7 8.98 12.50 -23.74
N ILE A 8 10.29 12.59 -23.48
CA ILE A 8 10.86 12.29 -22.17
C ILE A 8 10.34 13.29 -21.11
N LEU A 9 10.31 14.59 -21.43
CA LEU A 9 9.79 15.61 -20.52
C LEU A 9 8.30 15.44 -20.25
N LEU A 10 7.50 15.10 -21.28
CA LEU A 10 6.08 14.78 -21.13
C LEU A 10 5.88 13.56 -20.22
N LEU A 11 6.67 12.49 -20.41
CA LEU A 11 6.61 11.29 -19.58
C LEU A 11 6.98 11.58 -18.12
N ILE A 12 8.02 12.39 -17.88
CA ILE A 12 8.40 12.80 -16.53
C ILE A 12 7.28 13.62 -15.88
N SER A 13 6.70 14.57 -16.60
CA SER A 13 5.58 15.38 -16.08
C SER A 13 4.36 14.53 -15.76
N LEU A 14 3.99 13.56 -16.61
CA LEU A 14 2.89 12.64 -16.34
C LEU A 14 3.19 11.72 -15.14
N ALA A 15 4.44 11.30 -14.98
CA ALA A 15 4.86 10.47 -13.85
C ALA A 15 4.80 11.25 -12.52
N THR A 16 5.09 12.55 -12.51
CA THR A 16 4.98 13.38 -11.29
C THR A 16 3.53 13.60 -10.88
N GLU A 17 2.62 13.79 -11.83
CA GLU A 17 1.17 13.91 -11.55
C GLU A 17 0.58 12.59 -10.99
N ALA A 18 1.12 11.44 -11.44
CA ALA A 18 0.70 10.14 -10.92
C ALA A 18 1.10 9.93 -9.44
N LEU A 19 2.17 10.57 -8.97
CA LEU A 19 2.61 10.51 -7.57
C LEU A 19 1.73 11.35 -6.63
N ALA A 20 1.00 12.33 -7.15
CA ALA A 20 0.19 13.25 -6.34
C ALA A 20 -1.08 12.61 -5.75
N ASN A 21 -1.39 11.36 -6.08
CA ASN A 21 -2.62 10.68 -5.64
C ASN A 21 -2.35 9.58 -4.60
N THR A 22 -1.18 9.58 -3.97
CA THR A 22 -0.80 8.56 -3.01
C THR A 22 0.12 9.14 -1.93
N GLU A 23 -0.29 8.96 -0.68
CA GLU A 23 0.59 9.12 0.48
C GLU A 23 0.97 7.76 1.05
N SER A 24 2.18 7.66 1.61
CA SER A 24 2.66 6.39 2.16
C SER A 24 3.65 6.55 3.30
N PHE A 25 3.69 5.55 4.19
CA PHE A 25 4.70 5.44 5.23
C PHE A 25 4.97 3.99 5.59
N ASN A 26 6.02 3.76 6.37
CA ASN A 26 6.39 2.43 6.87
C ASN A 26 6.08 2.32 8.36
N LEU A 27 5.48 1.22 8.75
CA LEU A 27 5.19 0.84 10.12
C LEU A 27 6.01 -0.41 10.47
N TYR A 28 6.88 -0.29 11.47
CA TYR A 28 7.61 -1.44 12.02
C TYR A 28 6.92 -1.93 13.30
N ILE A 29 6.71 -3.24 13.40
CA ILE A 29 6.16 -3.86 14.61
C ILE A 29 7.30 -4.52 15.39
N PRO A 30 7.63 -4.03 16.59
CA PRO A 30 8.72 -4.59 17.37
C PRO A 30 8.34 -5.96 17.95
N SER A 31 9.35 -6.75 18.33
CA SER A 31 9.15 -8.13 18.80
C SER A 31 8.42 -8.25 20.14
N ASP A 32 8.46 -7.19 20.94
CA ASP A 32 7.84 -7.07 22.26
C ASP A 32 6.45 -6.41 22.20
N PHE A 33 5.96 -6.05 21.01
CA PHE A 33 4.62 -5.47 20.87
C PHE A 33 3.56 -6.48 21.35
N PRO A 34 2.60 -6.09 22.20
CA PRO A 34 1.56 -6.99 22.69
C PRO A 34 0.50 -7.26 21.61
N LEU A 35 0.87 -8.01 20.58
CA LEU A 35 -0.06 -8.48 19.54
C LEU A 35 -0.97 -9.56 20.12
N ARG A 36 -2.23 -9.53 19.69
CA ARG A 36 -3.21 -10.57 19.98
C ARG A 36 -2.67 -11.92 19.52
N ALA A 37 -2.61 -12.90 20.42
CA ALA A 37 -2.27 -14.27 20.06
C ALA A 37 -3.26 -14.79 19.00
N ASP A 38 -2.73 -15.38 17.93
CA ASP A 38 -3.32 -15.74 16.63
C ASP A 38 -4.62 -16.60 16.62
N ASN A 39 -5.32 -16.75 17.74
CA ASN A 39 -6.33 -17.81 17.98
C ASN A 39 -7.77 -17.35 18.28
N LYS A 40 -8.15 -16.07 18.14
CA LYS A 40 -9.55 -15.63 18.36
C LYS A 40 -10.20 -14.99 17.13
N GLY A 41 -10.54 -15.83 16.13
CA GLY A 41 -11.61 -15.58 15.14
C GLY A 41 -11.52 -14.31 14.29
N PRO A 42 -12.49 -14.07 13.38
CA PRO A 42 -12.62 -12.79 12.70
C PRO A 42 -12.83 -11.70 13.75
N GLY A 43 -12.02 -10.65 13.67
CA GLY A 43 -11.89 -9.60 14.68
C GLY A 43 -13.24 -9.12 15.20
N ILE A 44 -13.30 -8.94 16.52
CA ILE A 44 -14.35 -8.15 17.14
C ILE A 44 -14.18 -6.74 16.56
N SER A 45 -14.93 -6.43 15.49
CA SER A 45 -14.98 -5.08 14.97
C SER A 45 -15.65 -4.25 16.06
N HIS A 46 -14.85 -3.47 16.79
CA HIS A 46 -15.31 -2.56 17.82
C HIS A 46 -16.07 -1.36 17.21
N GLY A 47 -16.71 -1.53 16.05
CA GLY A 47 -17.41 -0.48 15.31
C GLY A 47 -16.53 0.41 14.42
N PHE A 48 -15.21 0.17 14.36
CA PHE A 48 -14.32 0.92 13.47
C PHE A 48 -14.17 0.25 12.11
N PRO A 49 -13.92 1.04 11.05
CA PRO A 49 -13.33 0.54 9.82
C PRO A 49 -12.02 -0.18 10.14
N SER A 50 -11.82 -1.38 9.60
CA SER A 50 -10.68 -2.24 9.92
C SER A 50 -10.14 -2.93 8.68
N ILE A 51 -8.82 -2.97 8.54
CA ILE A 51 -8.11 -3.76 7.52
C ILE A 51 -7.38 -4.92 8.19
N SER A 52 -7.68 -6.16 7.76
CA SER A 52 -7.06 -7.35 8.35
C SER A 52 -6.06 -8.02 7.40
N LEU A 53 -4.88 -8.29 7.92
CA LEU A 53 -3.81 -9.04 7.26
C LEU A 53 -3.78 -10.53 7.65
N HIS A 54 -4.86 -11.05 8.25
CA HIS A 54 -4.88 -12.44 8.67
C HIS A 54 -4.66 -13.39 7.49
N LYS A 55 -3.58 -14.21 7.56
CA LYS A 55 -3.15 -15.16 6.52
C LYS A 55 -2.79 -14.55 5.16
N VAL A 56 -2.62 -13.23 5.06
CA VAL A 56 -2.22 -12.55 3.81
C VAL A 56 -1.09 -11.56 4.06
N ASN A 57 -0.24 -11.34 3.06
CA ASN A 57 0.84 -10.34 3.14
C ASN A 57 0.43 -8.97 2.62
N HIS A 58 -0.68 -8.88 1.91
CA HIS A 58 -1.17 -7.67 1.28
C HIS A 58 -2.70 -7.62 1.42
N ARG A 59 -3.21 -6.45 1.79
CA ARG A 59 -4.64 -6.17 1.78
C ARG A 59 -4.88 -4.75 1.26
N LEU A 60 -5.92 -4.60 0.44
CA LEU A 60 -6.39 -3.33 -0.09
C LEU A 60 -7.88 -3.24 0.25
N GLU A 61 -8.29 -2.16 0.90
CA GLU A 61 -9.70 -1.89 1.20
C GLU A 61 -10.05 -0.45 0.90
N THR A 62 -11.27 -0.24 0.41
CA THR A 62 -11.80 1.09 0.08
C THR A 62 -12.69 1.55 1.21
N PHE A 63 -12.41 2.74 1.73
CA PHE A 63 -13.17 3.38 2.79
C PHE A 63 -13.83 4.66 2.28
N ASN A 64 -15.07 4.91 2.66
CA ASN A 64 -15.71 6.21 2.42
C ASN A 64 -15.27 7.16 3.53
N VAL A 65 -14.30 8.02 3.21
CA VAL A 65 -13.65 8.91 4.18
C VAL A 65 -14.40 10.24 4.23
N PRO A 66 -14.81 10.73 5.42
CA PRO A 66 -15.37 12.06 5.57
C PRO A 66 -14.31 13.14 5.33
N LEU A 67 -14.71 14.23 4.69
CA LEU A 67 -13.83 15.37 4.47
C LEU A 67 -13.66 16.21 5.73
N ASP A 68 -12.47 16.77 5.90
CA ASP A 68 -12.08 17.69 6.97
C ASP A 68 -12.27 17.15 8.40
N GLU A 69 -12.37 15.82 8.53
CA GLU A 69 -12.39 15.09 9.79
C GLU A 69 -11.24 14.09 9.87
N MET A 70 -10.71 13.86 11.08
CA MET A 70 -9.71 12.81 11.31
C MET A 70 -10.37 11.44 11.17
N PHE A 71 -9.90 10.66 10.20
CA PHE A 71 -10.38 9.31 9.95
C PHE A 71 -9.43 8.28 10.54
N TYR A 72 -9.99 7.21 11.12
CA TYR A 72 -9.23 6.15 11.79
C TYR A 72 -9.56 4.78 11.20
N VAL A 73 -8.54 4.00 10.87
CA VAL A 73 -8.67 2.63 10.36
C VAL A 73 -7.85 1.69 11.24
N GLN A 74 -8.50 0.72 11.88
CA GLN A 74 -7.81 -0.30 12.67
C GLN A 74 -7.04 -1.27 11.76
N VAL A 75 -5.81 -1.62 12.11
CA VAL A 75 -5.01 -2.61 11.39
C VAL A 75 -4.86 -3.87 12.23
N ASP A 76 -5.40 -4.97 11.71
CA ASP A 76 -5.41 -6.27 12.39
C ASP A 76 -4.53 -7.30 11.65
N GLY A 77 -4.15 -8.37 12.36
CA GLY A 77 -3.37 -9.46 11.77
C GLY A 77 -1.91 -9.11 11.48
N LEU A 78 -1.38 -8.09 12.15
CA LEU A 78 0.04 -7.74 12.16
C LEU A 78 0.85 -8.83 12.87
N ARG A 79 2.13 -8.97 12.49
CA ARG A 79 3.08 -9.92 13.06
C ARG A 79 4.28 -9.21 13.64
N HIS A 80 4.89 -9.81 14.66
CA HIS A 80 6.10 -9.33 15.29
C HIS A 80 7.28 -9.28 14.34
N ASN A 81 8.13 -8.26 14.52
CA ASN A 81 9.37 -8.08 13.77
C ASN A 81 9.19 -8.03 12.25
N GLU A 82 8.06 -7.49 11.80
CA GLU A 82 7.76 -7.26 10.39
C GLU A 82 7.60 -5.76 10.10
N ASN A 83 7.86 -5.39 8.85
CA ASN A 83 7.67 -4.03 8.36
C ASN A 83 6.48 -4.00 7.42
N TYR A 84 5.59 -3.04 7.59
CA TYR A 84 4.42 -2.85 6.75
C TYR A 84 4.52 -1.51 6.05
N HIS A 85 4.38 -1.54 4.73
CA HIS A 85 4.25 -0.34 3.91
C HIS A 85 2.77 -0.04 3.74
N ILE A 86 2.36 1.12 4.23
CA ILE A 86 0.97 1.58 4.21
C ILE A 86 0.85 2.64 3.12
N ARG A 87 -0.17 2.50 2.27
CA ARG A 87 -0.49 3.46 1.22
C ARG A 87 -1.93 3.91 1.33
N VAL A 88 -2.14 5.21 1.19
CA VAL A 88 -3.45 5.84 1.10
C VAL A 88 -3.55 6.45 -0.30
N CYS A 89 -4.43 5.91 -1.13
CA CYS A 89 -4.58 6.29 -2.53
C CYS A 89 -6.00 6.81 -2.79
N TRP A 90 -6.10 7.87 -3.57
CA TRP A 90 -7.38 8.42 -4.04
C TRP A 90 -7.37 8.56 -5.56
N THR A 91 -8.52 8.88 -6.14
CA THR A 91 -8.64 9.11 -7.58
C THR A 91 -8.34 10.56 -7.92
N ALA A 92 -7.69 10.81 -9.05
CA ALA A 92 -7.46 12.17 -9.55
C ALA A 92 -8.77 12.92 -9.86
N ALA A 93 -9.88 12.20 -10.06
CA ALA A 93 -11.21 12.79 -10.23
C ALA A 93 -11.74 13.45 -8.94
N ASP A 94 -11.25 13.02 -7.79
CA ASP A 94 -11.62 13.46 -6.45
C ASP A 94 -10.35 13.93 -5.72
N PRO A 95 -9.77 15.09 -6.11
CA PRO A 95 -8.46 15.50 -5.62
C PRO A 95 -8.52 15.81 -4.13
N LEU A 96 -7.65 15.12 -3.39
CA LEU A 96 -7.50 15.23 -1.94
C LEU A 96 -6.09 15.69 -1.56
N ASP A 97 -6.02 16.42 -0.45
CA ASP A 97 -4.82 16.73 0.30
C ASP A 97 -4.88 15.93 1.62
N ILE A 98 -3.99 14.94 1.76
CA ILE A 98 -3.95 14.06 2.93
C ILE A 98 -2.95 14.62 3.93
N LYS A 99 -3.45 15.03 5.10
CA LYS A 99 -2.66 15.60 6.20
C LYS A 99 -2.58 14.64 7.37
N ASN A 100 -1.54 14.82 8.18
CA ASN A 100 -1.34 14.08 9.43
C ASN A 100 -1.44 12.56 9.26
N LEU A 101 -0.95 12.04 8.13
CA LEU A 101 -0.89 10.60 7.92
C LEU A 101 0.08 9.98 8.92
N GLY A 102 -0.41 9.00 9.68
CA GLY A 102 0.40 8.32 10.67
C GLY A 102 -0.33 7.13 11.28
N TYR A 103 0.20 6.68 12.41
CA TYR A 103 -0.39 5.61 13.19
C TYR A 103 -0.43 5.97 14.67
N LEU A 104 -1.45 5.45 15.35
CA LEU A 104 -1.67 5.58 16.79
C LEU A 104 -1.72 4.17 17.38
N ILE A 105 -0.96 3.98 18.46
CA ILE A 105 -1.04 2.76 19.28
C ILE A 105 -1.94 3.06 20.47
N VAL A 106 -3.01 2.30 20.59
CA VAL A 106 -3.93 2.32 21.74
C VAL A 106 -3.58 1.14 22.63
N PRO A 107 -3.07 1.37 23.86
CA PRO A 107 -2.70 0.29 24.78
C PRO A 107 -3.90 -0.61 25.15
N HIS A 108 -3.59 -1.80 25.67
CA HIS A 108 -4.61 -2.65 26.29
C HIS A 108 -5.36 -1.92 27.41
N HIS A 109 -6.63 -2.25 27.60
CA HIS A 109 -7.49 -1.67 28.66
C HIS A 109 -7.53 -0.14 28.65
N SER A 110 -7.34 0.47 27.48
CA SER A 110 -7.47 1.91 27.31
C SER A 110 -8.67 2.24 26.44
N GLU A 111 -9.45 3.21 26.91
CA GLU A 111 -10.59 3.75 26.16
C GLU A 111 -10.08 4.58 24.98
N PHE A 112 -10.62 4.27 23.80
CA PHE A 112 -10.41 5.05 22.60
C PHE A 112 -11.74 5.19 21.85
N MET A 113 -12.20 6.43 21.68
CA MET A 113 -13.44 6.76 20.99
C MET A 113 -14.65 5.95 21.49
N GLY A 114 -14.81 5.83 22.82
CA GLY A 114 -15.91 5.10 23.44
C GLY A 114 -15.79 3.58 23.38
N THR A 115 -14.62 3.05 22.99
CA THR A 115 -14.36 1.61 22.94
C THR A 115 -13.13 1.24 23.74
N GLU A 116 -13.26 0.18 24.53
CA GLU A 116 -12.16 -0.43 25.26
C GLU A 116 -11.91 -1.84 24.70
N ALA A 117 -10.64 -2.23 24.63
CA ALA A 117 -10.24 -3.57 24.19
C ALA A 117 -9.19 -4.15 25.14
N GLU A 118 -9.23 -5.48 25.31
CA GLU A 118 -8.24 -6.21 26.12
C GLU A 118 -6.85 -6.19 25.46
N ASP A 119 -6.79 -6.14 24.13
CA ASP A 119 -5.54 -6.16 23.37
C ASP A 119 -5.13 -4.74 22.96
N ALA A 120 -3.82 -4.53 22.76
CA ALA A 120 -3.35 -3.29 22.14
C ALA A 120 -3.77 -3.22 20.68
N ARG A 121 -4.16 -2.03 20.23
CA ARG A 121 -4.69 -1.79 18.88
C ARG A 121 -3.83 -0.78 18.15
N ILE A 122 -3.65 -0.98 16.85
CA ILE A 122 -2.98 -0.02 15.97
C ILE A 122 -4.01 0.57 15.03
N PHE A 123 -4.11 1.90 15.03
CA PHE A 123 -4.97 2.65 14.13
C PHE A 123 -4.11 3.46 13.18
N LEU A 124 -4.41 3.40 11.89
CA LEU A 124 -4.00 4.40 10.91
C LEU A 124 -4.86 5.63 11.12
N HIS A 125 -4.28 6.81 11.02
CA HIS A 125 -5.04 8.05 11.06
C HIS A 125 -4.59 8.99 9.96
N PHE A 126 -5.55 9.75 9.42
CA PHE A 126 -5.28 10.80 8.45
C PHE A 126 -6.46 11.77 8.36
N LEU A 127 -6.19 13.00 7.94
CA LEU A 127 -7.17 14.04 7.63
C LEU A 127 -7.22 14.21 6.11
N ALA A 128 -8.39 14.02 5.50
CA ALA A 128 -8.58 14.26 4.07
C ALA A 128 -9.26 15.61 3.84
N SER A 129 -8.56 16.55 3.19
CA SER A 129 -9.12 17.84 2.81
C SER A 129 -9.30 17.93 1.29
N PRO A 130 -10.36 18.56 0.78
CA PRO A 130 -10.55 18.73 -0.66
C PRO A 130 -9.47 19.65 -1.26
N ALA A 131 -8.90 19.24 -2.39
CA ALA A 131 -7.84 19.96 -3.08
C ALA A 131 -8.27 20.45 -4.49
N SER A 132 -9.55 20.78 -4.67
CA SER A 132 -10.09 21.28 -5.94
C SER A 132 -10.66 22.69 -5.83
N GLU A 133 -10.57 23.39 -6.97
CA GLU A 133 -11.30 24.63 -7.24
C GLU A 133 -12.16 24.42 -8.51
N PRO A 134 -13.50 24.48 -8.44
CA PRO A 134 -14.32 24.82 -7.28
C PRO A 134 -14.39 23.71 -6.21
N PRO A 135 -14.80 24.04 -4.96
CA PRO A 135 -14.88 23.07 -3.87
C PRO A 135 -15.76 21.86 -4.19
N MET A 136 -15.31 20.67 -3.78
CA MET A 136 -16.08 19.44 -3.90
C MET A 136 -17.40 19.54 -3.11
N LYS A 137 -18.47 19.02 -3.70
CA LYS A 137 -19.79 18.94 -3.05
C LYS A 137 -20.02 17.65 -2.27
N ALA A 138 -19.14 16.65 -2.45
CA ALA A 138 -19.25 15.38 -1.77
C ALA A 138 -18.82 15.52 -0.30
N ALA A 139 -19.61 14.96 0.63
CA ALA A 139 -19.24 14.94 2.05
C ALA A 139 -18.25 13.81 2.39
N MET A 140 -18.19 12.78 1.54
CA MET A 140 -17.31 11.61 1.69
C MET A 140 -16.71 11.24 0.34
N ILE A 141 -15.47 10.75 0.34
CA ILE A 141 -14.76 10.31 -0.86
C ILE A 141 -14.22 8.90 -0.65
N PRO A 142 -14.31 8.01 -1.66
CA PRO A 142 -13.70 6.69 -1.59
C PRO A 142 -12.17 6.80 -1.60
N VAL A 143 -11.53 6.35 -0.54
CA VAL A 143 -10.07 6.28 -0.39
C VAL A 143 -9.65 4.83 -0.24
N ASN A 144 -8.68 4.42 -1.04
CA ASN A 144 -8.10 3.09 -0.97
C ASN A 144 -6.95 3.08 0.03
N VAL A 145 -7.04 2.24 1.05
CA VAL A 145 -5.95 2.00 1.99
C VAL A 145 -5.38 0.61 1.72
N SER A 146 -4.09 0.56 1.43
CA SER A 146 -3.32 -0.67 1.23
C SER A 146 -2.34 -0.85 2.36
N VAL A 147 -2.26 -2.06 2.90
CA VAL A 147 -1.23 -2.45 3.86
C VAL A 147 -0.50 -3.65 3.29
N VAL A 148 0.83 -3.53 3.18
CA VAL A 148 1.68 -4.51 2.51
C VAL A 148 2.85 -4.87 3.40
N ASN A 149 3.02 -6.16 3.69
CA ASN A 149 4.20 -6.66 4.36
C ASN A 149 5.43 -6.52 3.46
N THR A 150 6.49 -5.96 4.01
CA THR A 150 7.76 -5.71 3.34
C THR A 150 8.90 -6.37 4.09
N LYS A 151 9.81 -7.00 3.35
CA LYS A 151 11.08 -7.51 3.87
C LYS A 151 12.20 -6.88 3.06
N LEU A 152 13.27 -6.42 3.73
CA LEU A 152 14.39 -5.75 3.08
C LEU A 152 13.97 -4.57 2.14
N GLY A 153 12.88 -3.88 2.48
CA GLY A 153 12.32 -2.79 1.66
C GLY A 153 11.54 -3.22 0.41
N ILE A 154 11.35 -4.52 0.18
CA ILE A 154 10.61 -5.08 -0.96
C ILE A 154 9.31 -5.72 -0.45
N PRO A 155 8.15 -5.43 -1.06
CA PRO A 155 6.91 -6.13 -0.74
C PRO A 155 7.06 -7.63 -0.91
N VAL A 156 6.58 -8.41 0.06
CA VAL A 156 6.81 -9.87 0.09
C VAL A 156 6.27 -10.56 -1.18
N ASP A 157 5.19 -10.04 -1.73
CA ASP A 157 4.55 -10.60 -2.92
C ASP A 157 5.35 -10.37 -4.21
N LEU A 158 6.29 -9.42 -4.23
CA LEU A 158 7.18 -9.20 -5.39
C LEU A 158 8.33 -10.22 -5.46
N TYR A 159 8.68 -10.93 -4.38
CA TYR A 159 9.81 -11.86 -4.41
C TYR A 159 9.59 -13.02 -5.40
N SER A 160 8.38 -13.58 -5.45
CA SER A 160 8.05 -14.65 -6.39
C SER A 160 8.17 -14.19 -7.83
N LEU A 161 7.75 -12.96 -8.13
CA LEU A 161 7.88 -12.33 -9.43
C LEU A 161 9.36 -12.11 -9.80
N LEU A 162 10.18 -11.62 -8.86
CA LEU A 162 11.61 -11.44 -9.08
C LEU A 162 12.30 -12.77 -9.39
N VAL A 163 12.04 -13.82 -8.61
CA VAL A 163 12.57 -15.16 -8.86
C VAL A 163 12.15 -15.66 -10.24
N TYR A 164 10.88 -15.50 -10.61
CA TYR A 164 10.39 -15.87 -11.93
C TYR A 164 11.13 -15.13 -13.06
N ILE A 165 11.30 -13.82 -12.95
CA ILE A 165 12.04 -13.01 -13.94
C ILE A 165 13.48 -13.53 -14.09
N PHE A 166 14.18 -13.81 -12.98
CA PHE A 166 15.54 -14.34 -13.03
C PHE A 166 15.61 -15.72 -13.70
N VAL A 167 14.65 -16.60 -13.42
CA VAL A 167 14.60 -17.93 -14.05
C VAL A 167 14.35 -17.82 -15.56
N ILE A 168 13.40 -16.99 -15.99
CA ILE A 168 13.10 -16.79 -17.41
C ILE A 168 14.28 -16.12 -18.13
N MET A 169 14.84 -15.06 -17.57
CA MET A 169 16.01 -14.40 -18.16
C MET A 169 17.20 -15.35 -18.25
N GLY A 170 17.46 -16.16 -17.22
CA GLY A 170 18.48 -17.20 -17.24
C GLY A 170 18.25 -18.23 -18.33
N GLY A 171 17.01 -18.74 -18.44
CA GLY A 171 16.62 -19.69 -19.48
C GLY A 171 16.78 -19.12 -20.89
N VAL A 172 16.34 -17.88 -21.12
CA VAL A 172 16.50 -17.19 -22.41
C VAL A 172 17.98 -16.98 -22.72
N MET A 173 18.81 -16.55 -21.77
CA MET A 173 20.24 -16.39 -22.00
C MET A 173 20.93 -17.71 -22.38
N ILE A 174 20.58 -18.82 -21.71
CA ILE A 174 21.10 -20.15 -22.03
C ILE A 174 20.62 -20.58 -23.43
N ALA A 175 19.35 -20.39 -23.74
CA ALA A 175 18.78 -20.75 -25.03
C ALA A 175 19.40 -19.92 -26.18
N VAL A 176 19.54 -18.61 -26.02
CA VAL A 176 20.20 -17.73 -27.00
C VAL A 176 21.65 -18.15 -27.22
N ARG A 177 22.38 -18.50 -26.14
CA ARG A 177 23.76 -18.99 -26.25
C ARG A 177 23.88 -20.34 -26.97
N HIS A 178 22.91 -21.24 -26.78
CA HIS A 178 22.97 -22.58 -27.37
C HIS A 178 22.41 -22.67 -28.79
N PHE A 179 21.31 -21.98 -29.07
CA PHE A 179 20.59 -22.12 -30.33
C PHE A 179 20.91 -21.01 -31.34
N ASP A 180 21.58 -19.92 -30.93
CA ASP A 180 21.88 -18.74 -31.74
C ASP A 180 20.74 -18.41 -32.74
N PRO A 181 19.61 -17.88 -32.25
CA PRO A 181 18.43 -17.66 -33.08
C PRO A 181 18.72 -16.74 -34.27
N TYR A 182 19.74 -15.87 -34.17
CA TYR A 182 20.17 -15.01 -35.26
C TYR A 182 20.84 -15.80 -36.39
N ARG A 183 21.64 -16.82 -36.05
CA ARG A 183 22.21 -17.72 -37.06
C ARG A 183 21.11 -18.54 -37.74
N MET A 184 20.17 -19.09 -36.97
CA MET A 184 19.03 -19.83 -37.53
C MET A 184 18.15 -18.97 -38.45
N LEU A 185 17.88 -17.71 -38.07
CA LEU A 185 17.15 -16.77 -38.94
C LEU A 185 17.93 -16.41 -40.21
N LYS A 186 19.25 -16.24 -40.11
CA LYS A 186 20.12 -15.97 -41.27
C LYS A 186 20.19 -17.15 -42.24
N GLU A 187 20.11 -18.37 -41.75
CA GLU A 187 20.08 -19.58 -42.58
C GLU A 187 18.70 -19.83 -43.23
N ALA A 188 17.63 -19.18 -42.74
CA ALA A 188 16.27 -19.32 -43.26
C ALA A 188 15.87 -18.27 -44.31
N CYS A 189 16.68 -17.21 -44.51
CA CYS A 189 16.51 -16.19 -45.55
C CYS A 189 17.54 -16.37 -46.67
#